data_AF-A0A6P2CY32-F1
#
_entry.id   AF-A0A6P2CY32-F1
#
_cell.length_a   1.000
_cell.length_b   1.000
_cell.length_c   1.000
_cell.angle_alpha   90.00
_cell.angle_beta   90.00
_cell.angle_gamma   90.00
#
_symmetry.space_group_name_H-M   'P 1'
#
loop_
_entity.id
_entity.type
_entity.pdbx_description
1 polymer ?
#
loop_
_entity_poly.entity_id
_entity_poly.type
_entity_poly.pdbx_seq_one_letter_code
_entity_poly.pdbx_strand_id
1 'polypeptide(L)'
;MLEILILISLSKSIAAKAREKGRGGAPFVFLLLALWIGGEIFGGAAGGIISVIALGDDEPNLLLVYPLAIAGAAIGAVIAFQIVKSIAPAYKGEYEDYADDDYDRDRQDRRDRRDRDDHDRDDRRDRDRRGDHY
;
A
#
# COMPACT_ATOMS: atom_id res chain seq x y z
N MET A 1 -11.60 1.95 -9.03
CA MET A 1 -10.65 3.08 -9.12
C MET A 1 -10.18 3.59 -7.74
N LEU A 2 -11.07 3.97 -6.82
CA LEU A 2 -10.69 4.30 -5.42
C LEU A 2 -9.94 3.17 -4.70
N GLU A 3 -10.26 1.94 -5.07
CA GLU A 3 -9.61 0.70 -4.67
C GLU A 3 -8.09 0.71 -4.72
N ILE A 4 -7.49 1.32 -5.75
CA ILE A 4 -6.02 1.42 -5.85
C ILE A 4 -5.45 2.27 -4.71
N LEU A 5 -6.12 3.37 -4.35
CA LEU A 5 -5.70 4.20 -3.22
C LEU A 5 -5.81 3.44 -1.89
N ILE A 6 -6.87 2.65 -1.72
CA ILE A 6 -7.06 1.78 -0.56
C ILE A 6 -5.93 0.74 -0.50
N LEU A 7 -5.65 0.06 -1.60
CA LEU A 7 -4.56 -0.91 -1.69
C LEU A 7 -3.20 -0.30 -1.38
N ILE A 8 -2.90 0.91 -1.86
CA ILE A 8 -1.65 1.61 -1.52
C ILE A 8 -1.57 1.89 -0.02
N SER A 9 -2.66 2.33 0.60
CA SER A 9 -2.71 2.60 2.05
C SER A 9 -2.57 1.32 2.88
N LEU A 10 -3.29 0.25 2.50
CA LEU A 10 -3.25 -1.03 3.19
C LEU A 10 -1.91 -1.73 3.00
N SER A 11 -1.28 -1.62 1.83
CA SER A 11 0.06 -2.17 1.56
C SER A 11 1.11 -1.60 2.49
N LYS A 12 1.06 -0.28 2.76
CA LYS A 12 1.95 0.37 3.73
C LYS A 12 1.69 -0.14 5.14
N SER A 13 0.41 -0.28 5.52
CA SER A 13 0.03 -0.74 6.85
C SER A 13 0.43 -2.20 7.11
N ILE A 14 0.21 -3.09 6.14
CA ILE A 14 0.54 -4.51 6.28
C ILE A 14 2.07 -4.73 6.29
N ALA A 15 2.81 -3.99 5.46
CA ALA A 15 4.27 -4.01 5.48
C ALA A 15 4.83 -3.53 6.83
N ALA A 16 4.31 -2.44 7.38
CA ALA A 16 4.70 -1.97 8.71
C ALA A 16 4.48 -3.04 9.79
N LYS A 17 3.31 -3.71 9.78
CA LYS A 17 3.01 -4.81 10.72
C LYS A 17 3.92 -6.03 10.55
N ALA A 18 4.36 -6.32 9.33
CA ALA A 18 5.33 -7.39 9.08
C ALA A 18 6.73 -7.01 9.60
N ARG A 19 7.16 -5.77 9.37
CA ARG A 19 8.44 -5.22 9.85
C ARG A 19 8.50 -5.16 11.38
N GLU A 20 7.39 -4.84 12.06
CA GLU A 20 7.26 -4.93 13.53
C GLU A 20 7.58 -6.35 14.06
N LYS A 21 7.42 -7.37 13.22
CA LYS A 21 7.71 -8.78 13.55
C LYS A 21 9.07 -9.27 13.05
N GLY A 22 9.92 -8.36 12.56
CA GLY A 22 11.23 -8.69 12.02
C GLY A 22 11.17 -9.46 10.69
N ARG A 23 10.16 -9.20 9.86
CA ARG A 23 10.01 -9.82 8.54
C ARG A 23 9.93 -8.75 7.44
N GLY A 24 10.41 -9.07 6.25
CA GLY A 24 10.28 -8.20 5.07
C GLY A 24 8.82 -7.92 4.72
N GLY A 25 8.50 -6.68 4.33
CA GLY A 25 7.13 -6.25 4.05
C GLY A 25 6.59 -6.74 2.69
N ALA A 26 7.46 -6.84 1.68
CA ALA A 26 7.12 -7.20 0.31
C ALA A 26 6.24 -8.47 0.16
N PRO A 27 6.58 -9.64 0.74
CA PRO A 27 5.76 -10.85 0.58
C PRO A 27 4.34 -10.67 1.11
N PHE A 28 4.14 -9.86 2.14
CA PHE A 28 2.81 -9.60 2.70
C PHE A 28 1.99 -8.60 1.88
N VAL A 29 2.66 -7.67 1.20
CA VAL A 29 2.00 -6.82 0.20
C VAL A 29 1.53 -7.66 -0.99
N PHE A 30 2.36 -8.58 -1.50
CA PHE A 30 1.93 -9.51 -2.55
C PHE A 30 0.78 -10.41 -2.10
N LEU A 31 0.82 -10.91 -0.86
CA LEU A 31 -0.27 -11.69 -0.28
C LEU A 31 -1.58 -10.88 -0.21
N LEU A 32 -1.52 -9.62 0.21
CA LEU A 32 -2.66 -8.71 0.24
C LEU A 32 -3.24 -8.54 -1.18
N LEU A 33 -2.41 -8.26 -2.18
CA LEU A 33 -2.86 -8.10 -3.57
C LEU A 33 -3.50 -9.39 -4.12
N ALA A 34 -2.90 -10.54 -3.86
CA ALA A 34 -3.43 -11.83 -4.29
C ALA A 34 -4.80 -12.14 -3.65
N LEU A 35 -4.93 -11.91 -2.33
CA LEU A 35 -6.20 -12.10 -1.63
C LEU A 35 -7.25 -11.06 -2.00
N TRP A 36 -6.84 -9.83 -2.32
CA TRP A 36 -7.74 -8.78 -2.79
C TRP A 36 -8.37 -9.16 -4.12
N ILE A 37 -7.54 -9.43 -5.13
CA ILE A 37 -8.00 -9.82 -6.48
C ILE A 37 -8.79 -11.13 -6.42
N GLY A 38 -8.30 -12.10 -5.63
CA GLY A 38 -9.02 -13.36 -5.40
C GLY A 38 -10.40 -13.13 -4.77
N GLY A 39 -10.48 -12.21 -3.80
CA GLY A 39 -11.73 -11.81 -3.16
C GLY A 39 -12.72 -11.15 -4.12
N GLU A 40 -12.25 -10.27 -5.00
CA GLU A 40 -13.09 -9.66 -6.04
C GLU A 40 -13.65 -10.70 -7.01
N ILE A 41 -12.80 -11.59 -7.52
CA ILE A 41 -13.22 -12.63 -8.47
C ILE A 41 -14.25 -13.55 -7.81
N PHE A 42 -13.97 -14.01 -6.59
CA PHE A 42 -14.86 -14.93 -5.88
C PHE A 42 -16.17 -14.26 -5.48
N GLY A 43 -16.10 -13.01 -5.00
CA GLY A 43 -17.28 -12.21 -4.66
C GLY A 43 -18.14 -11.88 -5.88
N GLY A 44 -17.53 -11.50 -7.00
CA GLY A 44 -18.21 -11.25 -8.26
C GLY A 44 -18.87 -12.52 -8.83
N ALA A 45 -18.16 -13.64 -8.80
CA ALA A 45 -18.71 -14.93 -9.20
C ALA A 45 -19.90 -15.34 -8.30
N ALA A 46 -19.77 -15.22 -6.98
CA ALA A 46 -20.86 -15.48 -6.05
C ALA A 46 -22.07 -14.56 -6.30
N GLY A 47 -21.85 -13.26 -6.53
CA GLY A 47 -22.92 -12.33 -6.86
C GLY A 47 -23.61 -12.63 -8.18
N GLY A 48 -22.86 -13.06 -9.21
CA GLY A 48 -23.43 -13.48 -10.49
C GLY A 48 -24.31 -14.73 -10.34
N ILE A 49 -23.81 -15.73 -9.61
CA ILE A 49 -24.55 -16.96 -9.32
C ILE A 49 -25.82 -16.65 -8.51
N ILE A 50 -25.73 -15.83 -7.47
CA ILE A 50 -26.87 -15.42 -6.65
C ILE A 50 -27.90 -14.67 -7.51
N SER A 51 -27.46 -13.78 -8.39
CA SER A 51 -28.38 -13.04 -9.27
C SER A 51 -29.18 -13.99 -10.16
N VAL A 52 -28.51 -14.91 -10.86
CA VAL A 52 -29.18 -15.81 -11.80
C VAL A 52 -30.11 -16.79 -11.08
N ILE A 53 -29.65 -17.36 -9.96
CA ILE A 53 -30.40 -18.42 -9.26
C ILE A 53 -31.52 -17.85 -8.39
N ALA A 54 -31.26 -16.78 -7.64
CA ALA A 54 -32.20 -16.28 -6.63
C ALA A 54 -33.17 -15.23 -7.17
N LEU A 55 -32.75 -14.41 -8.14
CA LEU A 55 -33.61 -13.37 -8.73
C LEU A 55 -34.28 -13.86 -10.02
N GLY A 56 -33.77 -14.91 -10.65
CA GLY A 56 -34.31 -15.44 -11.91
C GLY A 56 -34.05 -14.52 -13.10
N ASP A 57 -33.09 -13.60 -12.97
CA ASP A 57 -32.70 -12.70 -14.05
C ASP A 57 -31.85 -13.48 -15.06
N ASP A 58 -32.17 -13.36 -16.36
CA ASP A 58 -31.38 -13.93 -17.46
C ASP A 58 -30.00 -13.27 -17.59
N GLU A 59 -29.85 -12.05 -17.07
CA GLU A 59 -28.60 -11.32 -17.03
C GLU A 59 -28.14 -11.08 -15.58
N PRO A 60 -26.84 -11.22 -15.28
CA PRO A 60 -26.33 -10.97 -13.94
C PRO A 60 -26.52 -9.50 -13.56
N ASN A 61 -27.27 -9.28 -12.48
CA ASN A 61 -27.53 -7.96 -11.93
C ASN A 61 -26.23 -7.36 -11.40
N LEU A 62 -25.66 -6.44 -12.17
CA LEU A 62 -24.40 -5.78 -11.86
C LEU A 62 -24.44 -5.05 -10.52
N LEU A 63 -25.63 -4.60 -10.08
CA LEU A 63 -25.82 -3.94 -8.80
C LEU A 63 -25.61 -4.89 -7.61
N LEU A 64 -25.76 -6.20 -7.82
CA LEU A 64 -25.49 -7.23 -6.81
C LEU A 64 -24.06 -7.77 -6.93
N VAL A 65 -23.58 -7.98 -8.16
CA VAL A 65 -22.22 -8.45 -8.44
C VAL A 65 -21.16 -7.50 -7.89
N TYR A 66 -21.30 -6.20 -8.13
CA TYR A 66 -20.30 -5.19 -7.76
C TYR A 66 -20.06 -5.09 -6.24
N PRO A 67 -21.07 -4.90 -5.37
CA PRO A 67 -20.86 -4.84 -3.93
C PRO A 67 -20.38 -6.18 -3.36
N LEU A 68 -20.80 -7.33 -3.93
CA LEU A 68 -20.27 -8.62 -3.48
C LEU A 68 -18.79 -8.81 -3.84
N ALA A 69 -18.36 -8.34 -5.01
CA ALA A 69 -16.94 -8.31 -5.36
C ALA A 69 -16.13 -7.45 -4.37
N ILE A 70 -16.58 -6.23 -4.07
CA ILE A 70 -15.93 -5.34 -3.10
C ILE A 70 -15.92 -5.98 -1.70
N ALA A 71 -17.03 -6.59 -1.27
CA ALA A 71 -17.10 -7.26 0.02
C ALA A 71 -16.12 -8.45 0.08
N GLY A 72 -16.02 -9.23 -0.99
CA GLY A 72 -15.04 -10.30 -1.13
C GLY A 72 -13.60 -9.79 -1.02
N ALA A 73 -13.28 -8.69 -1.70
CA ALA A 73 -11.97 -8.03 -1.61
C ALA A 73 -11.65 -7.57 -0.18
N ALA A 74 -12.63 -6.94 0.49
CA ALA A 74 -12.50 -6.50 1.88
C ALA A 74 -12.24 -7.67 2.83
N ILE A 75 -12.95 -8.80 2.64
CA ILE A 75 -12.70 -10.04 3.40
C ILE A 75 -11.28 -10.55 3.12
N GLY A 76 -10.86 -10.59 1.85
CA GLY A 76 -9.49 -10.97 1.47
C GLY A 76 -8.43 -10.12 2.16
N ALA A 77 -8.64 -8.80 2.24
CA ALA A 77 -7.77 -7.90 2.98
C ALA A 77 -7.71 -8.25 4.47
N VAL A 78 -8.87 -8.45 5.12
CA VAL A 78 -8.92 -8.84 6.54
C VAL A 78 -8.16 -10.15 6.79
N ILE A 79 -8.32 -11.14 5.91
CA ILE A 79 -7.59 -12.41 5.99
C ILE A 79 -6.07 -12.16 5.89
N ALA A 80 -5.62 -11.34 4.95
CA ALA A 80 -4.19 -11.00 4.80
C ALA A 80 -3.61 -10.41 6.10
N PHE A 81 -4.32 -9.45 6.72
CA PHE A 81 -3.92 -8.86 7.99
C PHE A 81 -3.92 -9.87 9.14
N GLN A 82 -4.88 -10.79 9.16
CA GLN A 82 -4.93 -11.85 10.18
C GLN A 82 -3.78 -12.85 10.03
N ILE A 83 -3.37 -13.17 8.80
CA ILE A 83 -2.19 -13.99 8.53
C ILE A 83 -0.94 -13.28 9.09
N VAL A 84 -0.74 -12.00 8.77
CA VAL A 84 0.39 -11.24 9.35
C VAL A 84 0.33 -11.22 10.86
N LYS A 85 -0.87 -11.06 11.45
CA LYS A 85 -1.06 -11.07 12.90
C LYS A 85 -0.78 -12.43 13.55
N SER A 86 -1.08 -13.55 12.91
CA SER A 86 -0.88 -14.89 13.47
C SER A 86 0.55 -15.39 13.38
N ILE A 87 1.37 -14.79 12.51
CA ILE A 87 2.78 -15.16 12.35
C ILE A 87 3.59 -14.83 13.61
N ALA A 88 4.38 -15.80 14.10
CA ALA A 88 5.31 -15.59 15.20
C ALA A 88 6.39 -14.55 14.83
N PRO A 89 6.90 -13.74 15.78
CA PRO A 89 8.05 -12.87 15.51
C PRO A 89 9.23 -13.68 14.97
N ALA A 90 9.91 -13.19 13.94
CA ALA A 90 11.16 -13.80 13.51
C ALA A 90 12.23 -13.57 14.59
N TYR A 91 12.99 -14.62 14.91
CA TYR A 91 14.19 -14.45 15.72
C TYR A 91 15.12 -13.52 14.92
N LYS A 92 15.62 -12.44 15.53
CA LYS A 92 16.61 -11.53 14.92
C LYS A 92 17.92 -12.30 14.70
N GLY A 93 17.96 -13.18 13.70
CA GLY A 93 19.19 -13.64 13.10
C GLY A 93 19.68 -12.56 12.15
N GLU A 94 20.96 -12.25 12.19
CA GLU A 94 21.72 -11.19 11.48
C GLU A 94 21.58 -11.10 9.95
N TYR A 95 20.62 -11.79 9.34
CA TYR A 95 20.48 -11.91 7.90
C TYR A 95 19.12 -11.36 7.48
N GLU A 96 19.08 -10.12 6.99
CA GLU A 96 18.17 -9.59 5.94
C GLU A 96 18.06 -8.06 6.04
N ASP A 97 19.17 -7.37 5.79
CA ASP A 97 19.25 -5.90 5.68
C ASP A 97 19.30 -5.42 4.21
N TYR A 98 18.86 -6.25 3.25
CA TYR A 98 19.12 -6.00 1.83
C TYR A 98 17.90 -5.76 0.93
N ALA A 99 16.67 -5.68 1.44
CA ALA A 99 15.50 -5.67 0.55
C ALA A 99 14.45 -4.57 0.77
N ASP A 100 14.52 -3.73 1.81
CA ASP A 100 13.35 -2.90 2.18
C ASP A 100 13.62 -1.39 2.36
N ASP A 101 14.87 -0.92 2.20
CA ASP A 101 15.24 0.48 2.44
C ASP A 101 15.10 1.41 1.23
N ASP A 102 15.05 0.90 -0.01
CA ASP A 102 15.09 1.78 -1.19
C ASP A 102 13.79 2.58 -1.43
N TYR A 103 12.65 2.18 -0.88
CA TYR A 103 11.39 2.91 -1.08
C TYR A 103 11.18 4.08 -0.09
N ASP A 104 11.69 3.96 1.13
CA ASP A 104 11.54 5.02 2.14
C ASP A 104 12.67 6.06 2.06
N ARG A 105 13.88 5.64 1.64
CA ARG A 105 15.00 6.57 1.41
C ARG A 105 14.66 7.63 0.37
N ASP A 106 13.99 7.25 -0.71
CA ASP A 106 13.67 8.13 -1.83
C ASP A 106 12.68 9.26 -1.47
N ARG A 107 11.88 9.09 -0.40
CA ARG A 107 10.98 10.14 0.11
C ARG A 107 11.67 11.08 1.10
N GLN A 108 12.54 10.57 1.97
CA GLN A 108 13.33 11.42 2.87
C GLN A 108 14.32 12.27 2.08
N ASP A 109 15.02 11.68 1.09
CA ASP A 109 15.98 12.40 0.25
C ASP A 109 15.34 13.58 -0.50
N ARG A 110 14.08 13.45 -0.92
CA ARG A 110 13.34 14.54 -1.58
C ARG A 110 12.92 15.68 -0.65
N ARG A 111 12.71 15.39 0.64
CA ARG A 111 12.46 16.46 1.63
C ARG A 111 13.76 17.20 1.94
N ASP A 112 14.83 16.45 2.19
CA ASP A 112 16.13 17.04 2.54
C ASP A 112 16.73 17.87 1.39
N ARG A 113 16.49 17.48 0.12
CA ARG A 113 16.91 18.29 -1.04
C ARG A 113 16.14 19.60 -1.16
N ARG A 114 14.85 19.64 -0.82
CA ARG A 114 14.07 20.89 -0.82
C ARG A 114 14.57 21.88 0.21
N ASP A 115 14.93 21.39 1.40
CA ASP A 115 15.43 22.26 2.47
C ASP A 115 16.85 22.79 2.19
N ARG A 116 17.69 22.04 1.44
CA ARG A 116 19.02 22.54 1.01
C ARG A 116 18.96 23.65 -0.03
N ASP A 117 18.07 23.55 -1.01
CA ASP A 117 18.00 24.53 -2.11
C ASP A 117 17.56 25.93 -1.63
N ASP A 118 16.83 26.01 -0.51
CA ASP A 118 16.39 27.30 0.05
C ASP A 118 17.52 28.02 0.82
N HIS A 119 18.46 27.30 1.44
CA HIS A 119 19.59 27.93 2.14
C HIS A 119 20.63 28.54 1.20
N ASP A 120 20.86 27.96 0.02
CA ASP A 120 21.83 28.50 -0.96
C ASP A 120 21.36 29.82 -1.62
N ARG A 121 20.06 30.14 -1.56
CA ARG A 121 19.53 31.40 -2.13
C ARG A 121 19.77 32.61 -1.24
N ASP A 122 19.81 32.42 0.07
CA ASP A 122 20.01 33.53 1.00
C ASP A 122 21.47 33.99 1.02
N ASP A 123 22.43 33.07 0.92
CA ASP A 123 23.87 33.40 0.89
C ASP A 123 24.28 34.23 -0.35
N ARG A 124 23.58 34.08 -1.48
CA ARG A 124 23.86 34.87 -2.69
C ARG A 124 23.38 36.32 -2.55
N ARG A 125 22.26 36.57 -1.87
CA ARG A 125 21.74 37.94 -1.71
C ARG A 125 22.64 38.82 -0.85
N ASP A 126 23.36 38.25 0.11
CA ASP A 126 24.26 39.02 0.96
C ASP A 126 25.60 39.38 0.29
N ARG A 127 26.05 38.60 -0.71
CA ARG A 127 27.23 38.97 -1.51
C ARG A 127 26.97 40.15 -2.43
N ASP A 128 25.82 40.18 -3.10
CA ASP A 128 25.49 41.28 -4.00
C ASP A 128 25.32 42.61 -3.24
N ARG A 129 24.83 42.58 -1.98
CA ARG A 129 24.74 43.78 -1.13
C ARG A 129 26.09 44.34 -0.67
N ARG A 130 27.17 43.55 -0.66
CA ARG A 130 28.50 44.02 -0.22
C ARG A 130 29.38 44.52 -1.38
N GLY A 131 28.96 44.34 -2.63
CA GLY A 131 29.76 44.71 -3.81
C GLY A 131 29.79 46.21 -4.14
N ASP A 132 28.82 46.99 -3.68
CA ASP A 132 28.58 48.37 -4.19
C ASP A 132 29.27 49.50 -3.40
N HIS A 133 30.24 49.20 -2.53
CA HIS A 133 30.87 50.19 -1.65
C HIS A 133 32.35 50.53 -1.93
N TYR A 134 32.87 50.22 -3.12
CA TYR A 134 34.23 50.59 -3.53
C TYR A 134 34.28 51.29 -4.88
#